data_AF-A0A8S3C381-F1
#
_entry.id   AF-A0A8S3C381-F1
#
_cell.length_a   1.000
_cell.length_b   1.000
_cell.length_c   1.000
_cell.angle_alpha   90.00
_cell.angle_beta   90.00
_cell.angle_gamma   90.00
#
_symmetry.space_group_name_H-M   'P 1'
#
loop_
_entity.id
_entity.type
_entity.pdbx_description
1 polymer ?
#
loop_
_entity_poly.entity_id
_entity_poly.type
_entity_poly.pdbx_seq_one_letter_code
_entity_poly.pdbx_strand_id
1 'polypeptide(L)'
;AADNSSAITYKVKRLREGHSFQARSVTALQDDKIVFECEMSFHKKEKGNLAHQPIMPNVGLVPPEKLHSTRERFRSLLDDSRLPAEFRPFVALALTMPMRIDIRHCHPRDLLTPAPEWPARQLVWIKAVEPLPNDSHLHRSAVAYCSDRVLLTSALLPYAVNIFSPRIKMQVSLDHSMWFHDDFGFETASEIDEATLDDDSTPIERTTGIPTIPPKSPVRADDWLLYELECPVAMNNRALTFGRIWTKCGRLIVTCAQEGAIRCY
;
A
#
# COMPACT_ATOMS: atom_id res chain seq x y z
N ALA A 1 -19.43 12.05 1.36
CA ALA A 1 -18.69 10.88 0.81
C ALA A 1 -18.82 10.93 -0.70
N ALA A 2 -17.82 10.42 -1.42
CA ALA A 2 -17.88 10.32 -2.87
C ALA A 2 -19.00 9.35 -3.32
N ASP A 3 -19.58 9.60 -4.49
CA ASP A 3 -20.55 8.71 -5.15
C ASP A 3 -19.86 7.86 -6.21
N ASN A 4 -19.96 6.54 -6.10
CA ASN A 4 -19.32 5.59 -7.01
C ASN A 4 -19.98 5.51 -8.39
N SER A 5 -21.16 6.09 -8.57
CA SER A 5 -21.88 6.11 -9.86
C SER A 5 -21.60 7.35 -10.70
N SER A 6 -20.96 8.37 -10.11
CA SER A 6 -20.72 9.67 -10.74
C SER A 6 -19.23 9.88 -11.06
N ALA A 7 -18.94 10.56 -12.16
CA ALA A 7 -17.56 10.86 -12.56
C ALA A 7 -16.87 11.79 -11.55
N ILE A 8 -15.56 11.63 -11.37
CA ILE A 8 -14.71 12.51 -10.56
C ILE A 8 -13.91 13.40 -11.49
N THR A 9 -13.94 14.71 -11.26
CA THR A 9 -13.09 15.68 -11.96
C THR A 9 -11.87 16.00 -11.11
N TYR A 10 -10.66 15.80 -11.65
CA TYR A 10 -9.41 16.15 -10.96
C TYR A 10 -8.88 17.48 -11.50
N LYS A 11 -8.82 18.50 -10.65
CA LYS A 11 -8.20 19.80 -10.95
C LYS A 11 -6.78 19.81 -10.40
N VAL A 12 -5.80 20.01 -11.27
CA VAL A 12 -4.37 20.05 -10.90
C VAL A 12 -3.87 21.49 -10.93
N LYS A 13 -3.33 21.96 -9.80
CA LYS A 13 -2.66 23.26 -9.68
C LYS A 13 -1.15 23.07 -9.55
N ARG A 14 -0.37 23.80 -10.34
CA ARG A 14 1.09 23.88 -10.18
C ARG A 14 1.40 24.82 -9.01
N LEU A 15 2.10 24.31 -7.99
CA LEU A 15 2.45 25.08 -6.80
C LEU A 15 3.88 25.63 -6.87
N ARG A 16 4.82 24.81 -7.36
CA ARG A 16 6.25 25.15 -7.46
C ARG A 16 6.88 24.50 -8.68
N GLU A 17 7.75 25.25 -9.36
CA GLU A 17 8.58 24.82 -10.51
C GLU A 17 10.05 25.11 -10.19
N GLY A 18 10.64 24.35 -9.25
CA GLY A 18 12.06 24.44 -8.97
C GLY A 18 12.88 23.63 -9.98
N HIS A 19 14.19 23.89 -10.02
CA HIS A 19 15.12 23.15 -10.90
C HIS A 19 15.12 21.64 -10.62
N SER A 20 15.20 21.22 -9.36
CA SER A 20 15.18 19.80 -8.97
C SER A 20 13.81 19.32 -8.52
N PHE A 21 13.00 20.17 -7.88
CA PHE A 21 11.73 19.78 -7.28
C PHE A 21 10.54 20.56 -7.85
N GLN A 22 9.50 19.84 -8.24
CA GLN A 22 8.21 20.39 -8.63
C GLN A 22 7.12 19.98 -7.63
N ALA A 23 6.13 20.84 -7.42
CA ALA A 23 5.00 20.56 -6.54
C ALA A 23 3.66 20.79 -7.24
N ARG A 24 2.70 19.91 -6.98
CA ARG A 24 1.32 19.97 -7.50
C ARG A 24 0.34 19.83 -6.34
N SER A 25 -0.78 20.54 -6.42
CA SER A 25 -1.98 20.25 -5.63
C SER A 25 -3.03 19.67 -6.56
N VAL A 26 -3.72 18.63 -6.11
CA VAL A 26 -4.82 17.99 -6.85
C VAL A 26 -6.06 18.05 -5.99
N THR A 27 -7.11 18.66 -6.52
CA THR A 27 -8.45 18.69 -5.92
C THR A 27 -9.36 17.80 -6.76
N ALA A 28 -9.96 16.79 -6.15
CA ALA A 28 -10.95 15.91 -6.77
C ALA A 28 -12.37 16.42 -6.44
N LEU A 29 -13.21 16.57 -7.46
CA LEU A 29 -14.57 17.11 -7.34
C LEU A 29 -15.62 16.15 -7.89
N GLN A 30 -16.78 16.12 -7.23
CA GLN A 30 -18.03 15.57 -7.73
C GLN A 30 -19.15 16.57 -7.46
N ASP A 31 -19.95 16.90 -8.47
CA ASP A 31 -21.00 17.93 -8.39
C ASP A 31 -20.51 19.22 -7.70
N ASP A 32 -19.32 19.69 -8.12
CA ASP A 32 -18.58 20.84 -7.58
C ASP A 32 -18.22 20.78 -6.08
N LYS A 33 -18.44 19.65 -5.41
CA LYS A 33 -18.00 19.40 -4.05
C LYS A 33 -16.65 18.71 -4.04
N ILE A 34 -15.74 19.20 -3.21
CA ILE A 34 -14.45 18.56 -2.96
C ILE A 34 -14.68 17.23 -2.25
N VAL A 35 -14.19 16.15 -2.82
CA VAL A 35 -14.28 14.79 -2.24
C VAL A 35 -12.93 14.26 -1.78
N PHE A 36 -11.83 14.82 -2.29
CA PHE A 36 -10.46 14.48 -1.92
C PHE A 36 -9.52 15.61 -2.34
N GLU A 37 -8.46 15.83 -1.56
CA GLU A 37 -7.37 16.73 -1.91
C GLU A 37 -6.04 16.07 -1.56
N CYS A 38 -5.02 16.32 -2.37
CA CYS A 38 -3.65 15.96 -2.03
C CYS A 38 -2.64 16.92 -2.60
N GLU A 39 -1.47 16.95 -1.99
CA GLU A 39 -0.27 17.58 -2.55
C GLU A 39 0.74 16.50 -2.93
N MET A 40 1.42 16.72 -4.05
CA MET A 40 2.42 15.81 -4.59
C MET A 40 3.69 16.58 -4.88
N SER A 41 4.83 16.03 -4.48
CA SER A 41 6.16 16.54 -4.81
C SER A 41 6.86 15.57 -5.75
N PHE A 42 7.47 16.11 -6.79
CA PHE A 42 8.22 15.38 -7.81
C PHE A 42 9.67 15.84 -7.77
N HIS A 43 10.60 14.91 -7.93
CA HIS A 43 12.03 15.16 -7.98
C HIS A 43 12.57 14.60 -9.29
N LYS A 44 13.44 15.35 -9.98
CA LYS A 44 14.19 14.80 -11.10
C LYS A 44 15.07 13.64 -10.63
N LYS A 45 15.35 12.69 -11.51
CA LYS A 45 16.32 11.63 -11.21
C LYS A 45 17.71 12.23 -11.03
N GLU A 46 18.41 11.81 -9.99
CA GLU A 46 19.80 12.17 -9.74
C GLU A 46 20.48 11.04 -8.97
N LYS A 47 21.81 10.97 -9.09
CA LYS A 47 22.62 10.01 -8.32
C LYS A 47 22.74 10.53 -6.89
N GLY A 48 22.32 9.71 -5.92
CA GLY A 48 22.45 10.03 -4.50
C GLY A 48 23.82 9.65 -3.93
N ASN A 49 24.29 10.42 -2.96
CA ASN A 49 25.56 10.16 -2.23
C ASN A 49 25.35 9.46 -0.87
N LEU A 50 24.08 9.28 -0.48
CA LEU A 50 23.68 8.61 0.76
C LEU A 50 22.62 7.54 0.43
N ALA A 51 22.82 6.33 0.92
CA ALA A 51 21.87 5.24 0.69
C ALA A 51 21.90 4.20 1.82
N HIS A 52 20.79 4.10 2.56
CA HIS A 52 20.56 3.05 3.56
C HIS A 52 19.07 2.72 3.64
N GLN A 53 18.74 1.54 4.14
CA GLN A 53 17.36 1.12 4.41
C GLN A 53 17.35 0.12 5.58
N PRO A 54 16.20 -0.12 6.22
CA PRO A 54 16.04 -1.27 7.11
C PRO A 54 16.08 -2.60 6.34
N ILE A 55 16.27 -3.70 7.08
CA ILE A 55 16.20 -5.05 6.51
C ILE A 55 14.73 -5.45 6.38
N MET A 56 14.34 -5.98 5.21
CA MET A 56 13.00 -6.52 4.99
C MET A 56 12.70 -7.64 6.02
N PRO A 57 11.55 -7.60 6.72
CA PRO A 57 11.14 -8.70 7.58
C PRO A 57 11.03 -10.00 6.78
N ASN A 58 11.79 -11.03 7.13
CA ASN A 58 11.83 -12.31 6.38
C ASN A 58 11.60 -13.57 7.23
N VAL A 59 11.61 -13.45 8.55
CA VAL A 59 11.38 -14.57 9.47
C VAL A 59 9.92 -15.03 9.38
N GLY A 60 9.71 -16.32 9.14
CA GLY A 60 8.37 -16.91 9.09
C GLY A 60 7.55 -16.56 7.85
N LEU A 61 8.13 -15.88 6.86
CA LEU A 61 7.41 -15.56 5.62
C LEU A 61 7.08 -16.82 4.82
N VAL A 62 5.79 -17.09 4.68
CA VAL A 62 5.29 -18.08 3.73
C VAL A 62 5.29 -17.44 2.32
N PRO A 63 5.87 -18.10 1.30
CA PRO A 63 5.79 -17.62 -0.07
C PRO A 63 4.34 -17.45 -0.53
N PRO A 64 4.02 -16.39 -1.29
CA PRO A 64 2.64 -16.10 -1.68
C PRO A 64 2.00 -17.24 -2.46
N GLU A 65 2.78 -17.99 -3.24
CA GLU A 65 2.32 -19.12 -4.05
C GLU A 65 1.77 -20.28 -3.20
N LYS A 66 2.14 -20.37 -1.91
CA LYS A 66 1.63 -21.37 -0.95
C LYS A 66 0.46 -20.88 -0.12
N LEU A 67 0.08 -19.60 -0.24
CA LEU A 67 -1.02 -19.01 0.51
C LEU A 67 -2.30 -19.00 -0.35
N HIS A 68 -3.45 -19.21 0.30
CA HIS A 68 -4.74 -19.01 -0.35
C HIS A 68 -4.97 -17.53 -0.65
N SER A 69 -5.50 -17.26 -1.84
CA SER A 69 -6.01 -15.95 -2.23
C SER A 69 -7.19 -15.52 -1.36
N THR A 70 -7.44 -14.21 -1.28
CA THR A 70 -8.65 -13.68 -0.61
C THR A 70 -9.92 -14.31 -1.16
N ARG A 71 -9.99 -14.53 -2.48
CA ARG A 71 -11.14 -15.16 -3.15
C ARG A 71 -11.37 -16.60 -2.68
N GLU A 72 -10.32 -17.41 -2.60
CA GLU A 72 -10.43 -18.80 -2.12
C GLU A 72 -10.87 -18.85 -0.67
N ARG A 73 -10.33 -17.97 0.18
CA ARG A 73 -10.69 -17.89 1.60
C ARG A 73 -12.15 -17.43 1.80
N PHE A 74 -12.64 -16.51 0.97
CA PHE A 74 -14.06 -16.14 1.00
C PHE A 74 -14.95 -17.26 0.48
N ARG A 75 -14.51 -17.98 -0.56
CA ARG A 75 -15.25 -19.13 -1.10
C ARG A 75 -15.43 -20.22 -0.05
N SER A 76 -14.40 -20.52 0.74
CA SER A 76 -14.49 -21.52 1.81
C SER A 76 -15.47 -21.14 2.93
N LEU A 77 -15.83 -19.85 3.08
CA LEU A 77 -16.84 -19.45 4.06
C LEU A 77 -18.25 -19.91 3.70
N LEU A 78 -18.56 -20.12 2.41
CA LEU A 78 -19.88 -20.58 1.99
C LEU A 78 -20.19 -21.99 2.52
N ASP A 79 -19.16 -22.81 2.67
CA ASP A 79 -19.20 -24.17 3.21
C ASP A 79 -19.00 -24.22 4.74
N ASP A 80 -18.64 -23.10 5.37
CA ASP A 80 -18.42 -23.00 6.82
C ASP A 80 -19.77 -22.83 7.56
N SER A 81 -20.11 -23.79 8.42
CA SER A 81 -21.36 -23.78 9.18
C SER A 81 -21.44 -22.64 10.21
N ARG A 82 -20.31 -22.03 10.57
CA ARG A 82 -20.25 -20.89 11.50
C ARG A 82 -20.65 -19.57 10.84
N LEU A 83 -20.69 -19.50 9.50
CA LEU A 83 -21.07 -18.28 8.79
C LEU A 83 -22.55 -17.95 9.06
N PRO A 84 -22.87 -16.81 9.69
CA PRO A 84 -24.26 -16.41 9.90
C PRO A 84 -24.99 -16.22 8.55
N ALA A 85 -26.25 -16.63 8.49
CA ALA A 85 -27.01 -16.69 7.25
C ALA A 85 -27.16 -15.30 6.58
N GLU A 86 -27.23 -14.24 7.39
CA GLU A 86 -27.30 -12.86 6.96
C GLU A 86 -26.05 -12.38 6.18
N PHE A 87 -24.88 -13.00 6.41
CA PHE A 87 -23.65 -12.65 5.70
C PHE A 87 -23.45 -13.45 4.41
N ARG A 88 -24.22 -14.52 4.17
CA ARG A 88 -24.09 -15.32 2.93
C ARG A 88 -24.29 -14.51 1.64
N PRO A 89 -25.32 -13.64 1.52
CA PRO A 89 -25.47 -12.79 0.34
C PRO A 89 -24.26 -11.85 0.12
N PHE A 90 -23.71 -11.31 1.21
CA PHE A 90 -22.52 -10.46 1.15
C PHE A 90 -21.30 -11.25 0.65
N VAL A 91 -21.06 -12.46 1.16
CA VAL A 91 -19.95 -13.32 0.70
C VAL A 91 -20.13 -13.69 -0.77
N ALA A 92 -21.33 -14.08 -1.19
CA ALA A 92 -21.62 -14.41 -2.59
C ALA A 92 -21.38 -13.22 -3.52
N LEU A 93 -21.84 -12.02 -3.13
CA LEU A 93 -21.59 -10.78 -3.88
C LEU A 93 -20.09 -10.45 -3.94
N ALA A 94 -19.37 -10.54 -2.82
CA ALA A 94 -17.93 -10.31 -2.78
C ALA A 94 -17.17 -11.25 -3.74
N LEU A 95 -17.67 -12.47 -3.95
CA LEU A 95 -17.12 -13.43 -4.91
C LEU A 95 -17.50 -13.12 -6.36
N THR A 96 -18.51 -12.30 -6.65
CA THR A 96 -18.75 -11.84 -8.04
C THR A 96 -17.96 -10.57 -8.37
N MET A 97 -17.54 -9.81 -7.34
CA MET A 97 -16.76 -8.60 -7.53
C MET A 97 -15.33 -8.94 -8.02
N PRO A 98 -14.88 -8.34 -9.11
CA PRO A 98 -13.59 -8.70 -9.68
C PRO A 98 -12.47 -8.03 -8.88
N MET A 99 -11.60 -8.84 -8.26
CA MET A 99 -10.47 -8.37 -7.46
C MET A 99 -9.31 -8.00 -8.40
N ARG A 100 -8.98 -6.71 -8.53
CA ARG A 100 -7.83 -6.24 -9.34
C ARG A 100 -6.47 -6.41 -8.65
N ILE A 101 -6.49 -6.64 -7.33
CA ILE A 101 -5.30 -6.85 -6.51
C ILE A 101 -5.45 -8.19 -5.81
N ASP A 102 -4.43 -9.05 -5.93
CA ASP A 102 -4.30 -10.24 -5.09
C ASP A 102 -3.64 -9.84 -3.77
N ILE A 103 -4.26 -10.25 -2.67
CA ILE A 103 -3.87 -9.93 -1.31
C ILE A 103 -3.80 -11.24 -0.54
N ARG A 104 -2.61 -11.60 -0.04
CA ARG A 104 -2.37 -12.84 0.71
C ARG A 104 -1.67 -12.54 2.03
N HIS A 105 -2.37 -12.74 3.14
CA HIS A 105 -1.81 -12.53 4.47
C HIS A 105 -0.77 -13.62 4.76
N CYS A 106 0.46 -13.23 5.13
CA CYS A 106 1.55 -14.18 5.41
C CYS A 106 1.23 -15.09 6.61
N HIS A 107 0.43 -14.59 7.55
CA HIS A 107 -0.13 -15.34 8.67
C HIS A 107 -1.66 -15.29 8.58
N PRO A 108 -2.31 -16.21 7.83
CA PRO A 108 -3.75 -16.22 7.70
C PRO A 108 -4.44 -16.46 9.05
N ARG A 109 -5.43 -15.64 9.36
CA ARG A 109 -6.28 -15.77 10.55
C ARG A 109 -7.61 -16.46 10.22
N ASP A 110 -8.32 -16.94 11.23
CA ASP A 110 -9.74 -17.28 11.03
C ASP A 110 -10.51 -16.02 10.60
N LEU A 111 -11.33 -16.12 9.55
CA LEU A 111 -12.06 -14.97 9.00
C LEU A 111 -13.32 -14.62 9.80
N LEU A 112 -13.88 -15.56 10.57
CA LEU A 112 -15.10 -15.39 11.35
C LEU A 112 -14.78 -15.12 12.82
N THR A 113 -13.90 -15.94 13.40
CA THR A 113 -13.53 -15.93 14.82
C THR A 113 -12.02 -15.80 15.00
N PRO A 114 -11.39 -14.68 14.60
CA PRO A 114 -9.97 -14.46 14.81
C PRO A 114 -9.63 -14.38 16.31
N ALA A 115 -8.41 -14.74 16.68
CA ALA A 115 -7.85 -14.43 17.98
C ALA A 115 -7.30 -12.98 18.00
N PRO A 116 -7.27 -12.31 19.16
CA PRO A 116 -6.59 -11.02 19.29
C PRO A 116 -5.07 -11.20 19.07
N GLU A 117 -4.45 -10.24 18.38
CA GLU A 117 -3.03 -10.32 18.01
C GLU A 117 -2.28 -9.04 18.40
N TRP A 118 -1.17 -9.20 19.13
CA TRP A 118 -0.26 -8.12 19.54
C TRP A 118 1.21 -8.50 19.26
N PRO A 119 2.06 -7.59 18.76
CA PRO A 119 1.77 -6.20 18.38
C PRO A 119 0.79 -6.12 17.19
N ALA A 120 0.15 -4.97 17.01
CA ALA A 120 -0.76 -4.71 15.88
C ALA A 120 0.03 -4.56 14.56
N ARG A 121 0.69 -5.64 14.13
CA ARG A 121 1.58 -5.70 12.97
C ARG A 121 1.21 -6.90 12.13
N GLN A 122 1.17 -6.74 10.81
CA GLN A 122 0.92 -7.84 9.88
C GLN A 122 1.74 -7.69 8.61
N LEU A 123 1.98 -8.83 7.96
CA LEU A 123 2.69 -8.93 6.69
C LEU A 123 1.73 -9.50 5.65
N VAL A 124 1.69 -8.86 4.49
CA VAL A 124 0.74 -9.20 3.42
C VAL A 124 1.46 -9.14 2.08
N TRP A 125 1.33 -10.18 1.28
CA TRP A 125 1.74 -10.13 -0.12
C TRP A 125 0.66 -9.44 -0.94
N ILE A 126 1.05 -8.48 -1.77
CA ILE A 126 0.18 -7.74 -2.68
C ILE A 126 0.74 -7.80 -4.10
N LYS A 127 -0.14 -7.89 -5.10
CA LYS A 127 0.18 -7.64 -6.52
C LYS A 127 -1.07 -7.35 -7.34
N ALA A 128 -0.92 -6.65 -8.46
CA ALA A 128 -1.93 -6.60 -9.50
C ALA A 128 -2.16 -8.00 -10.08
N VAL A 129 -3.43 -8.34 -10.32
CA VAL A 129 -3.81 -9.66 -10.84
C VAL A 129 -3.42 -9.79 -12.31
N GLU A 130 -3.64 -8.75 -13.08
CA GLU A 130 -3.37 -8.71 -14.51
C GLU A 130 -1.95 -8.19 -14.80
N PRO A 131 -1.30 -8.68 -15.87
CA PRO A 131 -0.05 -8.12 -16.34
C PRO A 131 -0.20 -6.63 -16.66
N LEU A 132 0.79 -5.83 -16.27
CA LEU A 132 0.85 -4.40 -16.54
C LEU A 132 1.90 -4.09 -17.62
N PRO A 133 1.67 -3.09 -18.50
CA PRO A 133 2.69 -2.63 -19.42
C PRO A 133 3.91 -2.06 -18.66
N ASN A 134 5.05 -1.99 -19.34
CA ASN A 134 6.28 -1.40 -18.82
C ASN A 134 6.15 0.13 -18.74
N ASP A 135 5.38 0.62 -17.78
CA ASP A 135 5.10 2.04 -17.54
C ASP A 135 5.29 2.35 -16.04
N SER A 136 6.31 3.16 -15.74
CA SER A 136 6.66 3.55 -14.37
C SER A 136 5.53 4.33 -13.67
N HIS A 137 4.75 5.14 -14.40
CA HIS A 137 3.60 5.84 -13.82
C HIS A 137 2.49 4.88 -13.46
N LEU A 138 2.16 3.93 -14.34
CA LEU A 138 1.12 2.96 -14.07
C LEU A 138 1.47 2.07 -12.87
N HIS A 139 2.71 1.61 -12.76
CA HIS A 139 3.12 0.80 -11.61
C HIS A 139 3.15 1.63 -10.30
N ARG A 140 3.57 2.90 -10.32
CA ARG A 140 3.45 3.80 -9.17
C ARG A 140 2.00 3.98 -8.74
N SER A 141 1.09 4.22 -9.69
CA SER A 141 -0.35 4.32 -9.44
C SER A 141 -0.96 3.03 -8.90
N ALA A 142 -0.54 1.87 -9.44
CA ALA A 142 -1.00 0.57 -8.96
C ALA A 142 -0.56 0.30 -7.51
N VAL A 143 0.69 0.62 -7.15
CA VAL A 143 1.17 0.51 -5.76
C VAL A 143 0.44 1.49 -4.85
N ALA A 144 0.19 2.74 -5.30
CA ALA A 144 -0.62 3.70 -4.58
C ALA A 144 -2.02 3.15 -4.29
N TYR A 145 -2.69 2.62 -5.31
CA TYR A 145 -4.00 1.98 -5.19
C TYR A 145 -3.99 0.76 -4.24
N CYS A 146 -2.92 -0.04 -4.24
CA CYS A 146 -2.79 -1.18 -3.32
C CYS A 146 -2.61 -0.76 -1.86
N SER A 147 -1.93 0.36 -1.60
CA SER A 147 -1.54 0.76 -0.25
C SER A 147 -2.75 1.03 0.67
N ASP A 148 -3.85 1.54 0.14
CA ASP A 148 -5.05 1.89 0.92
C ASP A 148 -6.03 0.71 1.10
N ARG A 149 -5.67 -0.51 0.66
CA ARG A 149 -6.59 -1.67 0.72
C ARG A 149 -6.68 -2.34 2.08
N VAL A 150 -5.58 -2.33 2.84
CA VAL A 150 -5.43 -3.15 4.06
C VAL A 150 -4.74 -2.40 5.20
N LEU A 151 -4.23 -1.19 4.98
CA LEU A 151 -3.41 -0.47 5.95
C LEU A 151 -4.15 -0.23 7.27
N LEU A 152 -5.33 0.37 7.22
CA LEU A 152 -6.17 0.65 8.39
C LEU A 152 -6.67 -0.61 9.13
N THR A 153 -6.68 -1.78 8.48
CA THR A 153 -7.13 -3.04 9.11
C THR A 153 -6.17 -3.53 10.20
N SER A 154 -4.90 -3.09 10.18
CA SER A 154 -3.92 -3.43 11.22
C SER A 154 -4.35 -2.96 12.62
N ALA A 155 -5.10 -1.87 12.70
CA ALA A 155 -5.64 -1.31 13.95
C ALA A 155 -6.66 -2.22 14.64
N LEU A 156 -7.29 -3.14 13.91
CA LEU A 156 -8.32 -4.04 14.43
C LEU A 156 -7.75 -5.34 15.02
N LEU A 157 -6.47 -5.63 14.77
CA LEU A 157 -5.81 -6.89 15.16
C LEU A 157 -5.86 -7.16 16.67
N PRO A 158 -5.56 -6.21 17.57
CA PRO A 158 -5.56 -6.47 19.00
C PRO A 158 -6.95 -6.77 19.58
N TYR A 159 -8.00 -6.41 18.85
CA TYR A 159 -9.38 -6.48 19.32
C TYR A 159 -10.14 -7.68 18.74
N ALA A 160 -9.50 -8.50 17.90
CA ALA A 160 -10.15 -9.61 17.19
C ALA A 160 -11.39 -9.17 16.40
N VAL A 161 -11.37 -7.94 15.86
CA VAL A 161 -12.47 -7.35 15.11
C VAL A 161 -12.19 -7.48 13.60
N ASN A 162 -13.20 -7.85 12.83
CA ASN A 162 -13.11 -8.05 11.38
C ASN A 162 -14.39 -7.55 10.67
N ILE A 163 -14.43 -7.71 9.35
CA ILE A 163 -15.54 -7.24 8.49
C ILE A 163 -16.91 -7.89 8.77
N PHE A 164 -16.93 -9.06 9.41
CA PHE A 164 -18.17 -9.75 9.80
C PHE A 164 -18.59 -9.40 11.23
N SER A 165 -17.80 -8.59 11.94
CA SER A 165 -18.10 -8.20 13.31
C SER A 165 -19.18 -7.11 13.33
N PRO A 166 -20.31 -7.30 14.03
CA PRO A 166 -21.32 -6.25 14.19
C PRO A 166 -20.83 -5.07 15.03
N ARG A 167 -19.64 -5.18 15.63
CA ARG A 167 -19.00 -4.16 16.47
C ARG A 167 -18.51 -2.97 15.67
N ILE A 168 -18.07 -3.15 14.42
CA ILE A 168 -17.62 -2.04 13.58
C ILE A 168 -18.84 -1.23 13.14
N LYS A 169 -18.96 0.01 13.61
CA LYS A 169 -20.01 0.94 13.15
C LYS A 169 -19.51 1.91 12.10
N MET A 170 -18.22 2.22 12.13
CA MET A 170 -17.60 3.14 11.19
C MET A 170 -16.10 2.83 11.07
N GLN A 171 -15.62 2.80 9.83
CA GLN A 171 -14.20 2.75 9.51
C GLN A 171 -13.99 3.60 8.24
N VAL A 172 -13.30 4.73 8.38
CA VAL A 172 -13.05 5.66 7.27
C VAL A 172 -11.62 6.18 7.32
N SER A 173 -10.99 6.30 6.16
CA SER A 173 -9.70 6.98 5.99
C SER A 173 -9.89 8.48 6.23
N LEU A 174 -8.99 9.11 6.99
CA LEU A 174 -8.96 10.57 7.18
C LEU A 174 -7.93 11.22 6.27
N ASP A 175 -6.74 10.64 6.22
CA ASP A 175 -5.65 11.03 5.33
C ASP A 175 -4.97 9.79 4.74
N HIS A 176 -3.98 10.01 3.87
CA HIS A 176 -3.05 8.98 3.41
C HIS A 176 -1.81 9.67 2.84
N SER A 177 -0.63 9.31 3.33
CA SER A 177 0.65 9.86 2.90
C SER A 177 1.56 8.75 2.39
N MET A 178 2.28 9.01 1.30
CA MET A 178 3.18 8.04 0.67
C MET A 178 4.50 8.69 0.28
N TRP A 179 5.60 7.95 0.48
CA TRP A 179 6.94 8.31 0.04
C TRP A 179 7.47 7.18 -0.84
N PHE A 180 7.75 7.50 -2.11
CA PHE A 180 8.36 6.58 -3.07
C PHE A 180 9.88 6.75 -3.01
N HIS A 181 10.60 5.71 -2.63
CA HIS A 181 12.06 5.74 -2.42
C HIS A 181 12.85 5.26 -3.62
N ASP A 182 12.16 4.71 -4.62
CA ASP A 182 12.78 4.08 -5.78
C ASP A 182 12.07 4.44 -7.08
N ASP A 183 12.84 4.39 -8.17
CA ASP A 183 12.25 4.50 -9.50
C ASP A 183 11.77 3.14 -9.96
N PHE A 184 10.55 3.10 -10.50
CA PHE A 184 9.96 1.86 -10.96
C PHE A 184 10.60 1.34 -12.26
N GLY A 185 11.42 2.16 -12.93
CA GLY A 185 12.51 1.67 -13.78
C GLY A 185 12.14 1.18 -15.17
N PHE A 186 10.99 1.59 -15.72
CA PHE A 186 10.55 1.22 -17.08
C PHE A 186 10.71 2.33 -18.11
N GLU A 187 11.23 3.49 -17.71
CA GLU A 187 11.47 4.62 -18.61
C GLU A 187 12.60 4.29 -19.60
N THR A 188 12.41 4.64 -20.87
CA THR A 188 13.36 4.33 -21.95
C THR A 188 14.64 5.15 -21.81
N ALA A 189 15.78 4.63 -22.29
CA ALA A 189 17.09 5.28 -22.23
C ALA A 189 17.13 6.72 -22.78
N SER A 190 16.14 7.14 -23.58
CA SER A 190 15.96 8.51 -24.08
C SER A 190 15.61 9.56 -23.01
N GLU A 191 15.23 9.14 -21.80
CA GLU A 191 14.90 10.03 -20.66
C GLU A 191 16.04 10.10 -19.62
N ILE A 192 17.10 9.31 -19.80
CA ILE A 192 18.31 9.38 -18.99
C ILE A 192 19.25 10.36 -19.70
N ASP A 193 19.20 11.63 -19.29
CA ASP A 193 20.17 12.61 -19.76
C ASP A 193 21.54 12.26 -19.15
N GLU A 194 22.42 11.65 -19.95
CA GLU A 194 23.81 11.32 -19.56
C GLU A 194 24.58 12.57 -19.07
N ALA A 195 24.15 13.77 -19.45
CA ALA A 195 24.71 15.05 -18.99
C ALA A 195 24.38 15.40 -17.53
N THR A 196 23.51 14.65 -16.85
CA THR A 196 23.18 14.86 -15.42
C THR A 196 24.05 14.04 -14.45
N LEU A 197 25.05 13.32 -14.97
CA LEU A 197 25.97 12.47 -14.21
C LEU A 197 27.27 13.18 -13.76
N ASP A 198 27.38 14.49 -13.95
CA ASP A 198 28.50 15.28 -13.40
C ASP A 198 28.41 15.28 -11.86
N ASP A 199 29.23 14.43 -11.25
CA ASP A 199 29.37 14.29 -9.81
C ASP A 199 30.85 14.43 -9.44
N ASP A 200 31.27 15.69 -9.28
CA ASP A 200 32.60 16.06 -8.79
C ASP A 200 32.71 15.93 -7.25
N SER A 201 31.69 15.31 -6.60
CA SER A 201 31.68 15.14 -5.15
C SER A 201 32.27 13.79 -4.76
N THR A 202 33.24 13.82 -3.85
CA THR A 202 33.82 12.60 -3.28
C THR A 202 32.71 11.83 -2.54
N PRO A 203 32.49 10.54 -2.82
CA PRO A 203 31.47 9.76 -2.12
C PRO A 203 31.74 9.76 -0.61
N ILE A 204 30.69 9.99 0.17
CA ILE A 204 30.77 9.88 1.63
C ILE A 204 31.05 8.41 1.98
N GLU A 205 32.04 8.18 2.85
CA GLU A 205 32.43 6.84 3.27
C GLU A 205 31.28 6.12 4.00
N ARG A 206 30.93 4.91 3.54
CA ARG A 206 29.89 4.08 4.15
C ARG A 206 30.48 3.28 5.31
N THR A 207 29.92 3.43 6.51
CA THR A 207 30.28 2.58 7.65
C THR A 207 29.85 1.12 7.41
N THR A 208 30.69 0.16 7.83
CA THR A 208 30.49 -1.29 7.61
C THR A 208 29.25 -1.87 8.29
N GLY A 209 28.69 -1.21 9.31
CA GLY A 209 27.48 -1.66 10.01
C GLY A 209 26.16 -1.40 9.29
N ILE A 210 26.16 -0.66 8.19
CA ILE A 210 24.93 -0.33 7.44
C ILE A 210 24.63 -1.46 6.44
N PRO A 211 23.48 -2.15 6.55
CA PRO A 211 23.11 -3.22 5.63
C PRO A 211 23.16 -2.76 4.17
N THR A 212 23.56 -3.64 3.26
CA THR A 212 23.57 -3.35 1.82
C THR A 212 22.14 -3.29 1.29
N ILE A 213 21.89 -2.32 0.39
CA ILE A 213 20.64 -2.26 -0.37
C ILE A 213 20.77 -3.26 -1.52
N PRO A 214 19.79 -4.16 -1.74
CA PRO A 214 19.79 -5.03 -2.91
C PRO A 214 19.85 -4.22 -4.22
N PRO A 215 20.49 -4.74 -5.28
CA PRO A 215 20.69 -4.00 -6.52
C PRO A 215 19.37 -3.57 -7.17
N LYS A 216 19.38 -2.40 -7.82
CA LYS A 216 18.20 -1.83 -8.47
C LYS A 216 17.73 -2.73 -9.62
N SER A 217 16.42 -2.92 -9.68
CA SER A 217 15.70 -3.63 -10.73
C SER A 217 14.32 -2.99 -10.91
N PRO A 218 13.71 -3.08 -12.10
CA PRO A 218 12.39 -2.52 -12.33
C PRO A 218 11.36 -3.07 -11.34
N VAL A 219 10.55 -2.18 -10.77
CA VAL A 219 9.59 -2.53 -9.73
C VAL A 219 8.24 -2.80 -10.36
N ARG A 220 7.87 -4.06 -10.44
CA ARG A 220 6.62 -4.50 -11.05
C ARG A 220 5.50 -4.63 -10.02
N ALA A 221 4.47 -3.83 -10.16
CA ALA A 221 3.26 -3.92 -9.33
C ALA A 221 2.42 -5.19 -9.60
N ASP A 222 2.66 -5.87 -10.74
CA ASP A 222 2.09 -7.18 -11.09
C ASP A 222 2.98 -8.37 -10.65
N ASP A 223 4.13 -8.09 -10.02
CA ASP A 223 4.92 -9.05 -9.24
C ASP A 223 4.58 -8.94 -7.74
N TRP A 224 4.94 -9.98 -6.99
CA TRP A 224 4.71 -10.01 -5.55
C TRP A 224 5.57 -8.97 -4.80
N LEU A 225 4.88 -8.07 -4.12
CA LEU A 225 5.45 -7.11 -3.18
C LEU A 225 5.01 -7.47 -1.75
N LEU A 226 5.93 -7.40 -0.79
CA LEU A 226 5.62 -7.59 0.62
C LEU A 226 5.16 -6.25 1.20
N TYR A 227 3.97 -6.20 1.76
CA TYR A 227 3.45 -5.06 2.48
C TYR A 227 3.49 -5.33 3.99
N GLU A 228 4.40 -4.66 4.67
CA GLU A 228 4.46 -4.62 6.13
C GLU A 228 3.56 -3.49 6.64
N LEU A 229 2.71 -3.83 7.59
CA LEU A 229 1.67 -2.95 8.13
C LEU A 229 1.76 -2.94 9.64
N GLU A 230 1.73 -1.77 10.27
CA GLU A 230 1.73 -1.63 11.72
C GLU A 230 0.79 -0.51 12.20
N CYS A 231 0.15 -0.72 13.35
CA CYS A 231 -0.64 0.27 14.05
C CYS A 231 -0.09 0.46 15.47
N PRO A 232 0.84 1.40 15.70
CA PRO A 232 1.39 1.60 17.03
C PRO A 232 0.36 2.17 18.03
N VAL A 233 -0.68 2.86 17.54
CA VAL A 233 -1.64 3.54 18.41
C VAL A 233 -3.02 3.65 17.81
N ALA A 234 -4.02 3.23 18.60
CA ALA A 234 -5.42 3.48 18.35
C ALA A 234 -6.07 4.03 19.63
N MET A 235 -6.54 5.26 19.59
CA MET A 235 -7.15 5.96 20.72
C MET A 235 -8.17 6.98 20.24
N ASN A 236 -9.17 7.30 21.08
CA ASN A 236 -10.15 8.35 20.80
C ASN A 236 -10.85 8.20 19.44
N ASN A 237 -11.22 6.96 19.08
CA ASN A 237 -11.84 6.58 17.80
C ASN A 237 -10.99 6.89 16.56
N ARG A 238 -9.67 6.97 16.69
CA ARG A 238 -8.72 7.08 15.59
C ARG A 238 -7.62 6.05 15.72
N ALA A 239 -7.03 5.67 14.59
CA ALA A 239 -5.89 4.79 14.54
C ALA A 239 -4.86 5.32 13.56
N LEU A 240 -3.62 5.45 14.03
CA LEU A 240 -2.47 5.80 13.20
C LEU A 240 -1.77 4.52 12.76
N THR A 241 -1.60 4.39 11.46
CA THR A 241 -1.03 3.19 10.83
C THR A 241 0.12 3.58 9.91
N PHE A 242 1.11 2.69 9.82
CA PHE A 242 2.27 2.83 8.97
C PHE A 242 2.41 1.61 8.07
N GLY A 243 2.93 1.85 6.87
CA GLY A 243 3.13 0.83 5.85
C GLY A 243 4.55 0.88 5.28
N ARG A 244 5.15 -0.27 4.98
CA ARG A 244 6.41 -0.39 4.23
C ARG A 244 6.22 -1.45 3.14
N ILE A 245 6.41 -1.06 1.88
CA ILE A 245 6.26 -1.96 0.73
C ILE A 245 7.65 -2.33 0.23
N TRP A 246 7.88 -3.63 0.12
CA TRP A 246 9.17 -4.20 -0.21
C TRP A 246 9.07 -5.05 -1.49
N THR A 247 10.12 -5.04 -2.29
CA THR A 247 10.28 -6.06 -3.35
C THR A 247 10.59 -7.42 -2.73
N LYS A 248 10.37 -8.51 -3.47
CA LYS A 248 10.74 -9.88 -3.03
C LYS A 248 12.23 -10.04 -2.67
N CYS A 249 13.11 -9.23 -3.27
CA CYS A 249 14.55 -9.21 -2.96
C CYS A 249 14.93 -8.31 -1.78
N GLY A 250 13.96 -7.62 -1.16
CA GLY A 250 14.16 -6.86 0.07
C GLY A 250 14.47 -5.38 -0.11
N ARG A 251 14.24 -4.77 -1.28
CA ARG A 251 14.33 -3.30 -1.46
C ARG A 251 13.08 -2.63 -0.89
N LEU A 252 13.25 -1.63 -0.03
CA LEU A 252 12.15 -0.79 0.45
C LEU A 252 11.80 0.25 -0.63
N ILE A 253 10.64 0.09 -1.28
CA ILE A 253 10.26 0.94 -2.41
C ILE A 253 9.29 2.05 -2.03
N VAL A 254 8.46 1.83 -1.01
CA VAL A 254 7.45 2.80 -0.56
C VAL A 254 7.27 2.72 0.95
N THR A 255 7.14 3.88 1.59
CA THR A 255 6.61 4.00 2.96
C THR A 255 5.28 4.73 2.92
N CYS A 256 4.31 4.30 3.74
CA CYS A 256 3.02 4.95 3.88
C CYS A 256 2.73 5.32 5.35
N ALA A 257 1.89 6.33 5.56
CA ALA A 257 1.28 6.64 6.84
C ALA A 257 -0.19 7.04 6.61
N GLN A 258 -1.07 6.62 7.52
CA GLN A 258 -2.51 6.88 7.42
C GLN A 258 -3.13 6.91 8.82
N GLU A 259 -3.89 7.96 9.11
CA GLU A 259 -4.86 8.00 10.19
C GLU A 259 -6.26 7.68 9.65
N GLY A 260 -6.99 6.82 10.36
CA GLY A 260 -8.38 6.55 10.07
C GLY A 260 -9.25 6.68 11.30
N ALA A 261 -10.51 7.08 11.11
CA ALA A 261 -11.51 7.07 12.17
C ALA A 261 -12.16 5.69 12.25
N ILE A 262 -12.09 5.07 13.43
CA ILE A 262 -12.63 3.74 13.71
C ILE A 262 -13.55 3.85 14.94
N ARG A 263 -14.81 3.46 14.80
CA ARG A 263 -15.75 3.36 15.92
C ARG A 263 -16.23 1.92 16.06
N CYS A 264 -15.88 1.33 17.19
CA CYS A 264 -16.30 0.01 17.61
C CYS A 264 -17.11 0.12 18.90
N TYR A 265 -18.28 -0.52 18.98
CA TYR A 265 -19.10 -0.63 20.19
C TYR A 265 -19.59 -2.07 20.36
#